data_AF-A0A1Z5L505-F1
#
_entry.id   AF-A0A1Z5L505-F1
#
_cell.length_a   1.000
_cell.length_b   1.000
_cell.length_c   1.000
_cell.angle_alpha   90.00
_cell.angle_beta   90.00
_cell.angle_gamma   90.00
#
_symmetry.space_group_name_H-M   'P 1'
#
loop_
_entity.id
_entity.type
_entity.pdbx_description
1 polymer ?
#
loop_
_entity_poly.entity_id
_entity_poly.type
_entity_poly.pdbx_seq_one_letter_code
_entity_poly.pdbx_strand_id
1 'polypeptide(L)'
;MDHCGGFYLSKASNAELVSYIAKMHASYSLFLYLKHYPLLTLANARRHQPGEHWILYANMNDKLIYFDSFGLPPIEEELQYLTVDEYNDTCIQSLYSPLCGVYCCIVAALLARGKPLKSIVSRFSNNLVANDIKSIKILEQLFVA
;
A
#
# COMPACT_ATOMS: atom_id res chain seq x y z
N MET A 1 -9.77 13.16 20.77
CA MET A 1 -9.01 11.90 20.69
C MET A 1 -9.73 11.07 19.65
N ASP A 2 -9.40 11.29 18.38
CA ASP A 2 -10.10 10.63 17.28
C ASP A 2 -9.57 9.21 17.14
N HIS A 3 -10.51 8.26 17.18
CA HIS A 3 -10.25 6.84 17.14
C HIS A 3 -9.70 6.45 15.76
N CYS A 4 -8.38 6.21 15.64
CA CYS A 4 -7.81 5.47 14.52
C CYS A 4 -8.37 4.04 14.55
N GLY A 5 -9.31 3.74 13.65
CA GLY A 5 -9.88 2.40 13.50
C GLY A 5 -8.91 1.46 12.79
N GLY A 6 -8.45 0.41 13.47
CA GLY A 6 -7.72 -0.71 12.86
C GLY A 6 -8.65 -1.84 12.45
N PHE A 7 -8.43 -2.46 11.29
CA PHE A 7 -9.27 -3.53 10.74
C PHE A 7 -8.44 -4.77 10.37
N TYR A 8 -8.99 -5.96 10.57
CA TYR A 8 -8.30 -7.24 10.37
C TYR A 8 -8.67 -7.90 9.03
N LEU A 9 -7.75 -7.99 8.06
CA LEU A 9 -8.00 -8.53 6.70
C LEU A 9 -8.03 -10.05 6.59
N SER A 10 -7.77 -10.79 7.69
CA SER A 10 -7.64 -12.24 7.64
C SER A 10 -8.86 -13.03 7.13
N LYS A 11 -10.01 -12.36 6.99
CA LYS A 11 -11.28 -12.91 6.51
C LYS A 11 -12.10 -11.92 5.68
N ALA A 12 -11.50 -10.83 5.19
CA ALA A 12 -12.27 -9.81 4.50
C ALA A 12 -12.83 -10.35 3.17
N SER A 13 -14.15 -10.45 3.10
CA SER A 13 -14.90 -10.70 1.87
C SER A 13 -14.69 -9.56 0.87
N ASN A 14 -14.93 -9.82 -0.42
CA ASN A 14 -14.83 -8.82 -1.50
C ASN A 14 -15.63 -7.53 -1.18
N ALA A 15 -16.75 -7.64 -0.46
CA ALA A 15 -17.56 -6.51 -0.01
C ALA A 15 -16.90 -5.66 1.10
N GLU A 16 -16.15 -6.29 2.01
CA GLU A 16 -15.41 -5.60 3.08
C GLU A 16 -14.21 -4.83 2.51
N LEU A 17 -13.59 -5.35 1.44
CA LEU A 17 -12.51 -4.70 0.69
C LEU A 17 -12.99 -3.53 -0.18
N VAL A 18 -14.16 -3.63 -0.81
CA VAL A 18 -14.77 -2.50 -1.54
C VAL A 18 -15.19 -1.40 -0.56
N SER A 19 -15.77 -1.76 0.59
CA SER A 19 -16.00 -0.81 1.69
C SER A 19 -14.71 -0.19 2.20
N TYR A 20 -13.59 -0.90 2.13
CA TYR A 20 -12.27 -0.45 2.58
C TYR A 20 -11.66 0.59 1.63
N ILE A 21 -11.71 0.34 0.32
CA ILE A 21 -11.32 1.32 -0.70
C ILE A 21 -12.18 2.58 -0.57
N ALA A 22 -13.49 2.43 -0.32
CA ALA A 22 -14.38 3.57 -0.06
C ALA A 22 -14.04 4.33 1.25
N LYS A 23 -13.57 3.63 2.29
CA LYS A 23 -13.14 4.25 3.57
C LYS A 23 -11.76 4.90 3.50
N MET A 24 -10.88 4.49 2.58
CA MET A 24 -9.60 5.19 2.35
C MET A 24 -9.81 6.66 2.02
N HIS A 25 -10.86 6.98 1.26
CA HIS A 25 -11.21 8.38 0.96
C HIS A 25 -11.58 9.22 2.22
N ALA A 26 -11.74 8.61 3.41
CA ALA A 26 -12.28 9.27 4.59
C ALA A 26 -11.37 9.30 5.84
N SER A 27 -10.21 8.63 5.86
CA SER A 27 -9.39 8.47 7.09
C SER A 27 -7.90 8.82 6.90
N TYR A 28 -7.27 9.38 7.94
CA TYR A 28 -5.85 9.81 7.91
C TYR A 28 -4.82 8.68 8.00
N SER A 29 -5.21 7.51 8.50
CA SER A 29 -4.35 6.33 8.62
C SER A 29 -5.23 5.10 8.67
N LEU A 30 -4.84 4.03 7.98
CA LEU A 30 -5.63 2.81 7.96
C LEU A 30 -4.73 1.62 8.27
N PHE A 31 -5.00 1.01 9.42
CA PHE A 31 -4.26 -0.16 9.89
C PHE A 31 -4.96 -1.42 9.42
N LEU A 32 -4.23 -2.22 8.66
CA LEU A 32 -4.61 -3.55 8.23
C LEU A 32 -3.87 -4.60 9.05
N TYR A 33 -4.64 -5.40 9.78
CA TYR A 33 -4.13 -6.50 10.58
C TYR A 33 -4.41 -7.83 9.85
N LEU A 34 -3.41 -8.39 9.19
CA LEU A 34 -3.50 -9.74 8.66
C LEU A 34 -3.15 -10.72 9.79
N LYS A 35 -3.98 -11.76 10.05
CA LYS A 35 -3.90 -12.68 11.21
C LYS A 35 -2.53 -13.31 11.49
N HIS A 36 -1.62 -13.25 10.53
CA HIS A 36 -0.31 -13.91 10.58
C HIS A 36 0.85 -12.98 10.19
N TYR A 37 0.60 -11.70 9.89
CA TYR A 37 1.64 -10.73 9.53
C TYR A 37 1.39 -9.44 10.30
N PRO A 38 2.28 -9.09 11.25
CA PRO A 38 2.07 -7.90 12.07
C PRO A 38 2.08 -6.67 11.16
N LEU A 39 1.02 -5.88 11.26
CA LEU A 39 0.93 -4.48 10.82
C LEU A 39 1.23 -4.18 9.34
N LEU A 40 0.15 -4.01 8.58
CA LEU A 40 0.14 -3.35 7.28
C LEU A 40 -0.48 -1.97 7.48
N THR A 41 0.32 -0.91 7.49
CA THR A 41 -0.15 0.46 7.69
C THR A 41 -0.18 1.19 6.37
N LEU A 42 -1.37 1.61 5.95
CA LEU A 42 -1.51 2.62 4.91
C LEU A 42 -1.46 3.98 5.56
N ALA A 43 -0.37 4.69 5.32
CA ALA A 43 -0.17 6.02 5.83
C ALA A 43 -0.38 7.04 4.71
N ASN A 44 -1.03 8.13 5.07
CA ASN A 44 -1.17 9.30 4.24
C ASN A 44 0.10 10.13 4.41
N ALA A 45 1.03 10.02 3.47
CA ALA A 45 2.27 10.77 3.52
C ALA A 45 1.97 12.24 3.20
N ARG A 46 2.19 13.14 4.16
CA ARG A 46 2.02 14.58 3.96
C ARG A 46 3.14 15.12 3.09
N ARG A 47 3.04 14.96 1.76
CA ARG A 47 3.99 15.59 0.84
C ARG A 47 3.50 16.96 0.35
N HIS A 48 2.20 17.16 0.13
CA HIS A 48 1.65 18.47 -0.29
C HIS A 48 0.31 18.86 0.40
N GLN A 49 -0.68 17.97 0.52
CA GLN A 49 -1.87 18.16 1.36
C GLN A 49 -2.31 16.85 2.04
N PRO A 50 -3.09 16.90 3.14
CA PRO A 50 -3.64 15.69 3.75
C PRO A 50 -4.63 14.99 2.80
N GLY A 51 -4.35 13.73 2.43
CA GLY A 51 -5.24 12.87 1.65
C GLY A 51 -4.71 12.50 0.27
N GLU A 52 -3.58 13.08 -0.14
CA GLU A 52 -3.14 13.05 -1.54
C GLU A 52 -2.18 11.90 -1.88
N HIS A 53 -1.47 11.35 -0.90
CA HIS A 53 -0.45 10.33 -1.15
C HIS A 53 -0.53 9.18 -0.18
N TRP A 54 -0.71 7.97 -0.71
CA TRP A 54 -0.78 6.74 0.06
C TRP A 54 0.53 5.98 -0.07
N ILE A 55 1.13 5.69 1.07
CA ILE A 55 2.30 4.82 1.21
C ILE A 55 1.94 3.60 2.04
N LEU A 56 2.76 2.57 1.95
CA LEU A 56 2.59 1.35 2.70
C LEU A 56 3.80 1.04 3.58
N TYR A 57 3.54 0.77 4.85
CA TYR A 57 4.46 0.06 5.73
C TYR A 57 3.93 -1.35 6.01
N ALA A 58 4.77 -2.37 5.86
CA ALA A 58 4.40 -3.76 6.12
C ALA A 58 5.49 -4.45 6.92
N ASN A 59 5.17 -5.08 8.05
CA ASN A 59 6.12 -5.96 8.72
C ASN A 59 5.92 -7.42 8.27
N MET A 60 6.93 -7.95 7.57
CA MET A 60 6.92 -9.27 6.95
C MET A 60 8.15 -10.05 7.39
N ASN A 61 7.97 -11.13 8.15
CA ASN A 61 9.06 -11.97 8.66
C ASN A 61 10.15 -11.16 9.38
N ASP A 62 9.73 -10.30 10.31
CA ASP A 62 10.60 -9.41 11.09
C ASP A 62 11.38 -8.38 10.26
N LYS A 63 10.93 -8.12 9.02
CA LYS A 63 11.44 -7.04 8.16
C LYS A 63 10.39 -5.96 7.98
N LEU A 64 10.75 -4.71 8.22
CA LEU A 64 9.93 -3.56 7.89
C LEU A 64 10.11 -3.18 6.43
N ILE A 65 9.05 -3.37 5.66
CA ILE A 65 8.97 -3.02 4.24
C ILE A 65 8.25 -1.69 4.10
N TYR A 66 8.84 -0.76 3.35
CA TYR A 66 8.19 0.46 2.89
C TYR A 66 7.88 0.35 1.40
N PHE A 67 6.73 0.85 0.98
CA PHE A 67 6.39 0.97 -0.43
C PHE A 67 5.76 2.32 -0.74
N ASP A 68 6.25 2.92 -1.83
CA ASP A 68 5.74 4.15 -2.42
C ASP A 68 5.68 3.96 -3.93
N SER A 69 4.50 4.09 -4.54
CA SER A 69 4.33 3.86 -5.98
C SER A 69 5.11 4.85 -6.86
N PHE A 70 5.56 5.99 -6.31
CA PHE A 70 6.46 6.93 -6.96
C PHE A 70 7.95 6.60 -6.80
N GLY A 71 8.29 5.54 -6.06
CA GLY A 71 9.67 5.09 -5.85
C GLY A 71 10.50 6.02 -4.96
N LEU A 72 9.84 6.83 -4.12
CA LEU A 72 10.52 7.75 -3.22
C LEU A 72 11.01 6.99 -1.98
N PRO A 73 12.18 7.32 -1.42
CA PRO A 73 12.62 6.73 -0.18
C PRO A 73 11.68 7.12 0.98
N PRO A 74 11.65 6.32 2.05
CA PRO A 74 10.98 6.71 3.28
C PRO A 74 11.58 8.01 3.84
N ILE A 75 10.73 8.86 4.41
CA ILE A 75 11.14 10.14 5.00
C ILE A 75 11.72 9.86 6.39
N GLU A 76 12.97 10.24 6.64
CA GLU A 76 13.69 9.92 7.88
C GLU A 76 12.98 10.51 9.11
N GLU A 77 12.40 11.71 8.99
CA GLU A 77 11.68 12.38 10.06
C GLU A 77 10.39 11.66 10.47
N GLU A 78 9.78 10.87 9.59
CA GLU A 78 8.57 10.07 9.87
C GLU A 78 8.93 8.76 10.60
N LEU A 79 10.20 8.37 10.62
CA LEU A 79 10.69 7.08 11.06
C LEU A 79 11.68 7.15 12.21
N GLN A 80 11.61 8.18 13.07
CA GLN A 80 12.56 8.45 14.17
C GLN A 80 12.99 7.23 15.02
N TYR A 81 12.22 6.14 15.02
CA TYR A 81 12.51 4.90 15.76
C TYR A 81 12.34 3.61 14.94
N LEU A 82 12.19 3.70 13.62
CA LEU A 82 11.95 2.56 12.74
C LEU A 82 13.03 2.48 11.66
N THR A 83 13.69 1.34 11.54
CA THR A 83 14.59 1.03 10.42
C THR A 83 13.80 0.31 9.35
N VAL A 84 13.75 0.86 8.14
CA VAL A 84 13.19 0.17 6.96
C VAL A 84 14.25 -0.76 6.39
N ASP A 85 13.92 -2.04 6.29
CA ASP A 85 14.80 -3.09 5.76
C ASP A 85 14.74 -3.19 4.23
N GLU A 86 13.57 -2.91 3.64
CA GLU A 86 13.34 -3.02 2.20
C GLU A 86 12.39 -1.92 1.74
N TYR A 87 12.72 -1.26 0.62
CA TYR A 87 11.85 -0.33 -0.06
C TYR A 87 12.01 -0.41 -1.58
N ASN A 88 11.06 0.16 -2.33
CA ASN A 88 11.19 0.29 -3.77
C ASN A 88 11.71 1.68 -4.15
N ASP A 89 12.62 1.73 -5.13
CA ASP A 89 13.20 2.95 -5.70
C ASP A 89 12.73 3.22 -7.14
N THR A 90 11.82 2.40 -7.65
CA THR A 90 11.29 2.49 -9.01
C THR A 90 9.89 3.10 -8.98
N CYS A 91 9.71 4.20 -9.72
CA CYS A 91 8.41 4.81 -9.97
C CYS A 91 7.59 3.96 -10.94
N ILE A 92 6.42 3.50 -10.50
CA ILE A 92 5.54 2.60 -11.27
C ILE A 92 4.15 3.18 -11.52
N GLN A 93 3.87 4.37 -10.99
CA GLN A 93 2.61 5.10 -11.14
C GLN A 93 2.84 6.42 -11.88
N SER A 94 1.87 6.85 -12.68
CA SER A 94 1.91 8.19 -13.30
C SER A 94 1.76 9.28 -12.25
N LEU A 95 2.53 10.37 -12.36
CA LEU A 95 2.48 11.52 -11.44
C LEU A 95 1.09 12.18 -11.33
N TYR A 96 0.25 12.00 -12.35
CA TYR A 96 -1.10 12.57 -12.40
C TYR A 96 -2.20 11.57 -12.03
N SER A 97 -1.82 10.34 -11.69
CA SER A 97 -2.75 9.27 -11.36
C SER A 97 -3.12 9.30 -9.87
N PRO A 98 -4.41 9.18 -9.50
CA PRO A 98 -4.84 9.11 -8.11
C PRO A 98 -4.76 7.67 -7.53
N LEU A 99 -4.06 6.75 -8.20
CA LEU A 99 -4.13 5.31 -7.90
C LEU A 99 -3.16 4.81 -6.82
N CYS A 100 -2.43 5.67 -6.10
CA CYS A 100 -1.42 5.23 -5.11
C CYS A 100 -1.98 4.27 -4.05
N GLY A 101 -3.22 4.47 -3.60
CA GLY A 101 -3.91 3.54 -2.70
C GLY A 101 -4.16 2.16 -3.34
N VAL A 102 -4.47 2.10 -4.64
CA VAL A 102 -4.64 0.85 -5.38
C VAL A 102 -3.32 0.07 -5.44
N TYR A 103 -2.22 0.74 -5.75
CA TYR A 103 -0.90 0.13 -5.75
C TYR A 103 -0.54 -0.43 -4.37
N CYS A 104 -0.80 0.32 -3.30
CA CYS A 104 -0.59 -0.14 -1.94
C CYS A 104 -1.40 -1.40 -1.61
N CYS A 105 -2.69 -1.47 -2.00
CA CYS A 105 -3.53 -2.66 -1.83
C CYS A 105 -2.97 -3.89 -2.57
N ILE A 106 -2.48 -3.71 -3.80
CA ILE A 106 -1.89 -4.80 -4.59
C ILE A 106 -0.62 -5.32 -3.91
N VAL A 107 0.29 -4.42 -3.51
CA VAL A 107 1.54 -4.77 -2.86
C VAL A 107 1.27 -5.48 -1.54
N ALA A 108 0.42 -4.91 -0.70
CA ALA A 108 -0.07 -5.51 0.54
C ALA A 108 -0.54 -6.96 0.36
N ALA A 109 -1.43 -7.20 -0.59
CA ALA A 109 -1.99 -8.53 -0.82
C ALA A 109 -0.99 -9.53 -1.37
N LEU A 110 -0.01 -9.08 -2.16
CA LEU A 110 1.03 -9.95 -2.71
C LEU A 110 2.12 -10.24 -1.68
N LEU A 111 2.51 -9.26 -0.85
CA LEU A 111 3.37 -9.46 0.32
C LEU A 111 2.74 -10.49 1.27
N ALA A 112 1.45 -10.35 1.58
CA ALA A 112 0.70 -11.30 2.41
C ALA A 112 0.65 -12.74 1.83
N ARG A 113 0.85 -12.89 0.52
CA ARG A 113 0.98 -14.17 -0.18
C ARG A 113 2.44 -14.63 -0.34
N GLY A 114 3.36 -14.03 0.42
CA GLY A 114 4.78 -14.36 0.44
C GLY A 114 5.56 -13.94 -0.81
N LYS A 115 5.05 -12.99 -1.62
CA LYS A 115 5.79 -12.48 -2.77
C LYS A 115 6.76 -11.37 -2.32
N PRO A 116 8.06 -11.43 -2.66
CA PRO A 116 9.01 -10.36 -2.34
C PRO A 116 8.65 -9.02 -3.01
N LEU A 117 8.91 -7.88 -2.36
CA LEU A 117 8.58 -6.55 -2.89
C LEU A 117 9.18 -6.34 -4.28
N LYS A 118 10.49 -6.63 -4.43
CA LYS A 118 11.17 -6.54 -5.73
C LYS A 118 10.47 -7.31 -6.85
N SER A 119 9.96 -8.52 -6.56
CA SER A 119 9.24 -9.34 -7.54
C SER A 119 7.85 -8.79 -7.87
N ILE A 120 7.24 -8.02 -6.96
CA ILE A 120 5.95 -7.37 -7.20
C ILE A 120 6.15 -6.15 -8.10
N VAL A 121 7.12 -5.29 -7.74
CA VAL A 121 7.45 -4.06 -8.49
C VAL A 121 7.90 -4.39 -9.91
N SER A 122 8.68 -5.47 -10.11
CA SER A 122 9.14 -5.90 -11.44
C SER A 122 8.02 -6.36 -12.39
N ARG A 123 6.77 -6.47 -11.92
CA ARG A 123 5.62 -6.77 -12.78
C ARG A 123 5.14 -5.53 -13.54
N PHE A 124 5.59 -4.34 -13.14
CA PHE A 124 5.27 -3.08 -13.79
C PHE A 124 6.39 -2.68 -14.77
N SER A 125 6.06 -1.83 -15.73
CA SER A 125 6.95 -1.39 -16.80
C SER A 125 7.36 0.08 -16.63
N ASN A 126 8.19 0.60 -17.53
CA ASN A 126 8.48 2.04 -17.56
C ASN A 126 7.34 2.88 -18.19
N ASN A 127 6.28 2.25 -18.69
CA ASN A 127 5.08 2.94 -19.16
C ASN A 127 4.09 3.11 -18.00
N LEU A 128 4.16 4.27 -17.36
CA LEU A 128 3.41 4.57 -16.14
C LEU A 128 1.88 4.59 -16.35
N VAL A 129 1.41 5.11 -17.47
CA VAL A 129 -0.02 5.11 -17.81
C VAL A 129 -0.54 3.70 -18.06
N ALA A 130 0.24 2.86 -18.73
CA ALA A 130 -0.12 1.45 -18.91
C ALA A 130 -0.12 0.69 -17.57
N ASN A 131 0.78 1.04 -16.65
CA ASN A 131 0.79 0.47 -15.31
C ASN A 131 -0.47 0.84 -14.52
N ASP A 132 -0.95 2.08 -14.62
CA ASP A 132 -2.18 2.52 -13.96
C ASP A 132 -3.38 1.66 -14.40
N ILE A 133 -3.55 1.46 -15.71
CA ILE A 133 -4.61 0.59 -16.27
C ILE A 133 -4.41 -0.86 -15.81
N LYS A 134 -3.17 -1.34 -15.81
CA LYS A 134 -2.83 -2.70 -15.36
C LYS A 134 -3.12 -2.90 -13.87
N SER A 135 -2.91 -1.89 -13.04
CA SER A 135 -3.11 -1.94 -11.59
C SER A 135 -4.59 -2.21 -11.26
N ILE A 136 -5.53 -1.54 -11.94
CA ILE A 136 -6.96 -1.78 -11.78
C ILE A 136 -7.32 -3.23 -12.08
N LYS A 137 -6.84 -3.77 -13.20
CA LYS A 137 -7.08 -5.18 -13.58
C LYS A 137 -6.51 -6.17 -12.57
N ILE A 138 -5.32 -5.89 -12.03
CA ILE A 138 -4.72 -6.72 -10.98
C ILE A 138 -5.59 -6.66 -9.72
N LEU A 139 -6.02 -5.47 -9.30
CA LEU A 139 -6.88 -5.31 -8.13
C LEU A 139 -8.17 -6.14 -8.27
N GLU A 140 -8.84 -6.06 -9.42
CA GLU A 140 -10.03 -6.86 -9.73
C GLU A 140 -9.75 -8.36 -9.61
N GLN A 141 -8.65 -8.85 -10.18
CA GLN A 141 -8.26 -10.26 -10.10
C GLN A 141 -7.94 -10.72 -8.68
N LEU A 142 -7.39 -9.84 -7.83
CA LEU A 142 -6.98 -10.19 -6.48
C LEU A 142 -8.13 -10.19 -5.47
N PHE A 143 -9.22 -9.46 -5.74
CA PHE A 143 -10.23 -9.09 -4.74
C PHE A 143 -11.69 -9.05 -5.21
N VAL A 144 -11.98 -9.33 -6.48
CA VAL A 144 -13.36 -9.38 -7.00
C VAL A 144 -13.74 -10.80 -7.46
N ALA A 145 -12.77 -11.72 -7.54
CA ALA A 145 -12.99 -13.14 -7.81
C ALA A 145 -13.48 -13.92 -6.58
#